data_AF-C0EEJ8-F1
#
_entry.id   AF-C0EEJ8-F1
#
_cell.length_a   1.000
_cell.length_b   1.000
_cell.length_c   1.000
_cell.angle_alpha   90.00
_cell.angle_beta   90.00
_cell.angle_gamma   90.00
#
_symmetry.space_group_name_H-M   'P 1'
#
loop_
_entity.id
_entity.type
_entity.pdbx_description
1 polymer ?
#
loop_
_entity_poly.entity_id
_entity_poly.type
_entity_poly.pdbx_seq_one_letter_code
_entity_poly.pdbx_strand_id
1 'polypeptide(L)'
;MTMSRRKKIIRTSVFAGVLLLIAVGILLRFSIEPANYRDPLQKAVTTAANLADSAVLGNENGQYSKLTVAAFQKRIDAADQLLQAEQSAVSQQKQQLSELKQATEEFKNATNQNSLSAEELQQLKEQETTLTREVAVTSEKKAVWEINLEAVEQPEAINFDIRPDSANQEEIDNLLKDKGEEGTLLSFRHNGELPAYAVVHYTYTTEEPGAYLYHYNEDDEALDYVSTVTVVDNQASLAVNEGGDWILVDHKLDQENSSTGEGDTGETEPSNSSEESGSSEAPGQASSGTSSNPSSQSSSSSSKSSGGLRNDSPSSGSGQVGAAPSGEQNSTAPPPEQSGNTCTIEIRCDTILNNMNKLKPEKAPYVPANGVILSRVQVNFVEGDSVFDVLQAVTYDYGIHMDSINSPTYSGAYIRGIGNLYEFDCGSGSGWMYKVNGWFPNYGISNYKVKSGDVIGIVYTCDIGKDVGDQYYD
;
A
#
# COMPACT_ATOMS: atom_id res chain seq x y z
N MET A 1 -29.40 1.11 -58.98
CA MET A 1 -29.35 1.34 -57.51
C MET A 1 -30.10 2.63 -57.22
N THR A 2 -31.25 2.58 -56.54
CA THR A 2 -32.16 3.72 -56.35
C THR A 2 -31.55 4.80 -55.43
N MET A 3 -31.82 6.08 -55.70
CA MET A 3 -31.31 7.25 -54.94
C MET A 3 -31.51 7.13 -53.42
N SER A 4 -32.52 6.39 -52.97
CA SER A 4 -32.80 6.10 -51.56
C SER A 4 -31.71 5.26 -50.88
N ARG A 5 -31.13 4.27 -51.56
CA ARG A 5 -30.02 3.46 -51.01
C ARG A 5 -28.73 4.27 -50.84
N ARG A 6 -28.44 5.21 -51.75
CA ARG A 6 -27.25 6.08 -51.64
C ARG A 6 -27.30 7.01 -50.43
N LYS A 7 -28.46 7.61 -50.13
CA LYS A 7 -28.62 8.48 -48.94
C LYS A 7 -28.49 7.71 -47.62
N LYS A 8 -28.96 6.46 -47.58
CA LYS A 8 -28.82 5.59 -46.40
C LYS A 8 -27.36 5.21 -46.14
N ILE A 9 -26.63 4.82 -47.18
CA ILE A 9 -25.19 4.48 -47.10
C ILE A 9 -24.37 5.70 -46.64
N ILE A 10 -24.63 6.89 -47.20
CA ILE A 10 -23.91 8.12 -46.81
C ILE A 10 -24.16 8.47 -45.34
N ARG A 11 -25.39 8.33 -44.83
CA ARG A 11 -25.68 8.57 -43.40
C ARG A 11 -24.98 7.56 -42.50
N THR A 12 -24.95 6.28 -42.87
CA THR A 12 -24.24 5.25 -42.10
C THR A 12 -22.72 5.49 -42.09
N SER A 13 -22.14 5.92 -43.22
CA SER A 13 -20.71 6.25 -43.30
C SER A 13 -20.34 7.50 -42.50
N VAL A 14 -21.20 8.51 -42.45
CA VAL A 14 -20.99 9.72 -41.62
C VAL A 14 -21.12 9.39 -40.13
N PHE A 15 -22.10 8.57 -39.73
CA PHE A 15 -22.21 8.12 -38.34
C PHE A 15 -21.03 7.23 -37.91
N ALA A 16 -20.56 6.34 -38.79
CA ALA A 16 -19.37 5.54 -38.54
C ALA A 16 -18.12 6.41 -38.44
N GLY A 17 -17.98 7.45 -39.27
CA GLY A 17 -16.88 8.42 -39.19
C GLY A 17 -16.91 9.26 -37.91
N VAL A 18 -18.08 9.67 -37.44
CA VAL A 18 -18.22 10.40 -36.16
C VAL A 18 -17.95 9.49 -34.96
N LEU A 19 -18.41 8.24 -34.98
CA LEU A 19 -18.06 7.25 -33.95
C LEU A 19 -16.57 6.90 -33.97
N LEU A 20 -15.94 6.84 -35.15
CA LEU A 20 -14.49 6.66 -35.27
C LEU A 20 -13.73 7.88 -34.73
N LEU A 21 -14.21 9.11 -34.96
CA LEU A 21 -13.61 10.32 -34.40
C LEU A 21 -13.83 10.45 -32.89
N ILE A 22 -14.95 9.98 -32.36
CA ILE A 22 -15.19 9.89 -30.91
C ILE A 22 -14.32 8.78 -30.31
N ALA A 23 -14.19 7.63 -30.97
CA ALA A 23 -13.30 6.56 -30.54
C ALA A 23 -11.82 6.96 -30.64
N VAL A 24 -11.41 7.71 -31.67
CA VAL A 24 -10.07 8.30 -31.82
C VAL A 24 -9.87 9.43 -30.82
N GLY A 25 -10.89 10.23 -30.50
CA GLY A 25 -10.84 11.25 -29.46
C GLY A 25 -10.76 10.66 -28.05
N ILE A 26 -11.38 9.50 -27.82
CA ILE A 26 -11.26 8.69 -26.59
C ILE A 26 -9.91 7.96 -26.59
N LEU A 27 -9.41 7.52 -27.75
CA LEU A 27 -8.09 6.89 -27.88
C LEU A 27 -6.93 7.88 -27.73
N LEU A 28 -7.12 9.14 -28.15
CA LEU A 28 -6.20 10.24 -27.91
C LEU A 28 -6.32 10.82 -26.48
N ARG A 29 -7.28 10.33 -25.68
CA ARG A 29 -7.30 10.52 -24.22
C ARG A 29 -6.60 9.38 -23.46
N PHE A 30 -5.88 8.48 -24.13
CA PHE A 30 -4.99 7.56 -23.42
C PHE A 30 -3.65 8.22 -23.07
N SER A 31 -3.47 8.36 -21.75
CA SER A 31 -2.22 8.49 -20.99
C SER A 31 -1.19 9.50 -21.50
N ILE A 32 -1.50 10.78 -21.38
CA ILE A 32 -0.46 11.72 -20.99
C ILE A 32 -0.30 11.49 -19.48
N GLU A 33 0.73 10.74 -19.06
CA GLU A 33 1.08 10.68 -17.64
C GLU A 33 1.31 12.11 -17.14
N PRO A 34 0.71 12.50 -16.01
CA PRO A 34 0.91 13.83 -15.48
C PRO A 34 2.39 13.98 -15.11
N ALA A 35 2.99 15.11 -15.49
CA ALA A 35 4.37 15.44 -15.13
C ALA A 35 4.59 15.58 -13.60
N ASN A 36 3.53 15.45 -12.80
CA ASN A 36 3.50 15.55 -11.35
C ASN A 36 2.34 14.71 -10.80
N TYR A 37 2.62 13.82 -9.84
CA TYR A 37 1.62 12.94 -9.22
C TYR A 37 1.09 13.47 -7.87
N ARG A 38 1.57 14.63 -7.39
CA ARG A 38 1.13 15.25 -6.13
C ARG A 38 -0.35 15.62 -6.14
N ASP A 39 -0.85 16.31 -7.17
CA ASP A 39 -2.26 16.73 -7.18
C ASP A 39 -3.23 15.52 -7.23
N PRO A 40 -3.01 14.49 -8.08
CA PRO A 40 -3.79 13.26 -8.03
C PRO A 40 -3.71 12.54 -6.68
N LEU A 41 -2.53 12.49 -6.06
CA LEU A 41 -2.32 11.86 -4.75
C LEU A 41 -3.06 12.63 -3.65
N GLN A 42 -2.98 13.95 -3.61
CA GLN A 42 -3.72 14.78 -2.66
C GLN A 42 -5.24 14.57 -2.78
N LYS A 43 -5.76 14.48 -4.01
CA LYS A 43 -7.17 14.16 -4.24
C LYS A 43 -7.55 12.77 -3.76
N ALA A 44 -6.67 11.78 -3.97
CA ALA A 44 -6.88 10.42 -3.49
C ALA A 44 -6.89 10.38 -1.95
N VAL A 45 -5.95 11.03 -1.28
CA VAL A 45 -5.90 11.18 0.19
C VAL A 45 -7.20 11.80 0.72
N THR A 46 -7.65 12.91 0.13
CA THR A 46 -8.92 13.55 0.54
C THR A 46 -10.11 12.61 0.35
N THR A 47 -10.14 11.85 -0.74
CA THR A 47 -11.24 10.90 -1.01
C THR A 47 -11.23 9.75 0.00
N ALA A 48 -10.05 9.19 0.27
CA ALA A 48 -9.86 8.11 1.22
C ALA A 48 -10.18 8.54 2.66
N ALA A 49 -9.71 9.71 3.10
CA ALA A 49 -10.01 10.25 4.42
C ALA A 49 -11.51 10.47 4.64
N ASN A 50 -12.21 11.09 3.68
CA ASN A 50 -13.67 11.25 3.78
C ASN A 50 -14.41 9.90 3.84
N LEU A 51 -13.89 8.89 3.16
CA LEU A 51 -14.47 7.55 3.18
C LEU A 51 -14.27 6.90 4.56
N ALA A 52 -13.06 6.99 5.12
CA ALA A 52 -12.76 6.53 6.47
C ALA A 52 -13.62 7.23 7.53
N ASP A 53 -13.75 8.56 7.45
CA ASP A 53 -14.60 9.37 8.36
C ASP A 53 -16.09 9.00 8.29
N SER A 54 -16.54 8.49 7.14
CA SER A 54 -17.93 8.05 6.95
C SER A 54 -18.19 6.61 7.40
N ALA A 55 -17.14 5.86 7.76
CA ALA A 55 -17.26 4.47 8.16
C ALA A 55 -18.00 4.36 9.50
N VAL A 56 -19.05 3.54 9.53
CA VAL A 56 -19.78 3.23 10.76
C VAL A 56 -19.10 2.03 11.43
N LEU A 57 -18.48 2.27 12.58
CA LEU A 57 -17.87 1.22 13.38
C LEU A 57 -18.94 0.36 14.07
N GLY A 58 -18.70 -0.94 14.13
CA GLY A 58 -19.51 -1.88 14.90
C GLY A 58 -19.37 -3.31 14.41
N ASN A 59 -20.22 -4.19 14.93
CA ASN A 59 -20.15 -5.64 14.74
C ASN A 59 -21.25 -6.20 13.83
N GLU A 60 -22.12 -5.34 13.28
CA GLU A 60 -23.17 -5.78 12.35
C GLU A 60 -22.67 -5.83 10.91
N ASN A 61 -23.41 -6.55 10.06
CA ASN A 61 -23.15 -6.60 8.63
C ASN A 61 -23.24 -5.20 8.01
N GLY A 62 -22.27 -4.84 7.17
CA GLY A 62 -22.19 -3.51 6.56
C GLY A 62 -21.52 -2.44 7.43
N GLN A 63 -21.23 -2.72 8.71
CA GLN A 63 -20.38 -1.88 9.55
C GLN A 63 -18.90 -2.26 9.38
N TYR A 64 -17.99 -1.52 10.00
CA TYR A 64 -16.55 -1.76 9.94
C TYR A 64 -15.98 -2.14 11.31
N SER A 65 -15.02 -3.07 11.30
CA SER A 65 -14.14 -3.28 12.45
C SER A 65 -13.17 -2.10 12.64
N LYS A 66 -12.76 -1.84 13.88
CA LYS A 66 -11.76 -0.83 14.24
C LYS A 66 -10.44 -1.10 13.52
N LEU A 67 -9.99 -2.36 13.50
CA LEU A 67 -8.77 -2.77 12.81
C LEU A 67 -8.83 -2.54 11.30
N THR A 68 -9.98 -2.76 10.66
CA THR A 68 -10.17 -2.46 9.24
C THR A 68 -9.99 -0.96 8.97
N VAL A 69 -10.58 -0.10 9.81
CA VAL A 69 -10.44 1.36 9.68
C VAL A 69 -9.01 1.80 9.99
N ALA A 70 -8.38 1.27 11.04
CA ALA A 70 -7.01 1.58 11.41
C ALA A 70 -6.02 1.21 10.29
N ALA A 71 -6.17 0.03 9.68
CA ALA A 71 -5.32 -0.39 8.57
C ALA A 71 -5.46 0.56 7.37
N PHE A 72 -6.68 0.99 7.05
CA PHE A 72 -6.91 1.95 5.98
C PHE A 72 -6.33 3.34 6.33
N GLN A 73 -6.46 3.77 7.58
CA GLN A 73 -5.89 5.03 8.06
C GLN A 73 -4.36 5.03 7.93
N LYS A 74 -3.66 3.94 8.29
CA LYS A 74 -2.20 3.82 8.08
C LYS A 74 -1.81 4.03 6.60
N ARG A 75 -2.62 3.55 5.64
CA ARG A 75 -2.38 3.79 4.20
C ARG A 75 -2.60 5.25 3.79
N ILE A 76 -3.60 5.91 4.37
CA ILE A 76 -3.87 7.34 4.16
C ILE A 76 -2.72 8.16 4.73
N ASP A 77 -2.27 7.85 5.96
CA ASP A 77 -1.22 8.57 6.65
C ASP A 77 0.12 8.45 5.92
N ALA A 78 0.47 7.25 5.41
CA ALA A 78 1.66 7.06 4.58
C ALA A 78 1.62 7.93 3.31
N ALA A 79 0.45 8.06 2.67
CA ALA A 79 0.28 8.91 1.50
C ALA A 79 0.37 10.40 1.83
N ASP A 80 -0.19 10.81 2.97
CA ASP A 80 -0.13 12.21 3.43
C ASP A 80 1.30 12.60 3.84
N GLN A 81 2.03 11.72 4.52
CA GLN A 81 3.46 11.91 4.84
C GLN A 81 4.30 12.14 3.56
N LEU A 82 4.06 11.36 2.49
CA LEU A 82 4.77 11.54 1.22
C LEU A 82 4.43 12.89 0.54
N LEU A 83 3.20 13.39 0.73
CA LEU A 83 2.82 14.73 0.29
C LEU A 83 3.45 15.83 1.15
N GLN A 84 3.72 15.59 2.43
CA GLN A 84 4.40 16.57 3.28
C GLN A 84 5.90 16.65 3.01
N ALA A 85 6.51 15.62 2.43
CA ALA A 85 7.92 15.64 2.02
C ALA A 85 8.18 16.69 0.92
N GLU A 86 9.15 17.58 1.17
CA GLU A 86 9.55 18.68 0.26
C GLU A 86 10.07 18.18 -1.09
N GLN A 87 10.72 17.01 -1.11
CA GLN A 87 11.29 16.38 -2.31
C GLN A 87 11.00 14.87 -2.32
N SER A 88 9.75 14.49 -2.65
CA SER A 88 9.43 13.09 -2.99
C SER A 88 9.60 12.84 -4.48
N ALA A 89 10.22 11.72 -4.84
CA ALA A 89 10.44 11.33 -6.24
C ALA A 89 9.11 11.08 -6.95
N VAL A 90 9.04 11.36 -8.26
CA VAL A 90 7.81 11.14 -9.06
C VAL A 90 7.39 9.68 -9.06
N SER A 91 8.36 8.76 -9.13
CA SER A 91 8.13 7.32 -9.04
C SER A 91 7.46 6.92 -7.72
N GLN A 92 7.91 7.48 -6.59
CA GLN A 92 7.32 7.23 -5.27
C GLN A 92 5.88 7.76 -5.18
N GLN A 93 5.63 8.98 -5.67
CA GLN A 93 4.28 9.55 -5.67
C GLN A 93 3.31 8.73 -6.53
N LYS A 94 3.77 8.24 -7.69
CA LYS A 94 3.00 7.37 -8.57
C LYS A 94 2.68 6.03 -7.90
N GLN A 95 3.67 5.40 -7.27
CA GLN A 95 3.49 4.17 -6.53
C GLN A 95 2.46 4.36 -5.40
N GLN A 96 2.66 5.36 -4.55
CA GLN A 96 1.76 5.65 -3.43
C GLN A 96 0.33 5.96 -3.88
N LEU A 97 0.16 6.67 -5.00
CA LEU A 97 -1.16 6.91 -5.59
C LEU A 97 -1.85 5.60 -6.01
N SER A 98 -1.10 4.67 -6.59
CA SER A 98 -1.62 3.37 -6.99
C SER A 98 -2.05 2.55 -5.77
N GLU A 99 -1.17 2.46 -4.78
CA GLU A 99 -1.43 1.74 -3.53
C GLU A 99 -2.64 2.31 -2.78
N LEU A 100 -2.73 3.63 -2.62
CA LEU A 100 -3.86 4.25 -1.94
C LEU A 100 -5.19 4.05 -2.70
N LYS A 101 -5.18 4.09 -4.03
CA LYS A 101 -6.37 3.79 -4.83
C LYS A 101 -6.82 2.35 -4.64
N GLN A 102 -5.90 1.40 -4.66
CA GLN A 102 -6.19 0.01 -4.40
C GLN A 102 -6.77 -0.16 -2.99
N ALA A 103 -6.11 0.36 -1.97
CA ALA A 103 -6.58 0.32 -0.58
C ALA A 103 -7.96 0.96 -0.42
N THR A 104 -8.27 2.03 -1.16
CA THR A 104 -9.60 2.66 -1.16
C THR A 104 -10.68 1.74 -1.72
N GLU A 105 -10.41 0.99 -2.79
CA GLU A 105 -11.37 0.03 -3.34
C GLU A 105 -11.53 -1.21 -2.45
N GLU A 106 -10.43 -1.68 -1.85
CA GLU A 106 -10.47 -2.76 -0.86
C GLU A 106 -11.30 -2.35 0.36
N PHE A 107 -11.07 -1.14 0.90
CA PHE A 107 -11.81 -0.63 2.06
C PHE A 107 -13.32 -0.56 1.81
N LYS A 108 -13.78 -0.09 0.64
CA LYS A 108 -15.22 -0.06 0.30
C LYS A 108 -15.92 -1.42 0.42
N ASN A 109 -15.17 -2.51 0.24
CA ASN A 109 -15.67 -3.87 0.29
C ASN A 109 -15.31 -4.59 1.60
N ALA A 110 -14.68 -3.89 2.55
CA ALA A 110 -14.15 -4.47 3.76
C ALA A 110 -15.10 -4.39 4.97
N THR A 111 -16.38 -4.04 4.74
CA THR A 111 -17.42 -4.12 5.77
C THR A 111 -17.60 -5.55 6.26
N ASN A 112 -18.04 -5.71 7.50
CA ASN A 112 -18.32 -7.01 8.09
C ASN A 112 -19.35 -7.76 7.22
N GLN A 113 -19.07 -9.01 6.89
CA GLN A 113 -19.95 -9.84 6.04
C GLN A 113 -20.54 -11.04 6.78
N ASN A 114 -19.84 -11.52 7.81
CA ASN A 114 -20.24 -12.70 8.57
C ASN A 114 -20.62 -12.31 10.00
N SER A 115 -21.64 -11.47 10.13
CA SER A 115 -22.15 -11.06 11.44
C SER A 115 -23.51 -11.69 11.76
N LEU A 116 -23.74 -11.95 13.04
CA LEU A 116 -25.04 -12.27 13.63
C LEU A 116 -25.52 -11.07 14.44
N SER A 117 -26.73 -10.59 14.18
CA SER A 117 -27.30 -9.46 14.93
C SER A 117 -27.68 -9.86 16.36
N ALA A 118 -27.85 -8.86 17.24
CA ALA A 118 -28.32 -9.08 18.61
C ALA A 118 -29.69 -9.79 18.65
N GLU A 119 -30.58 -9.45 17.72
CA GLU A 119 -31.93 -10.03 17.62
C GLU A 119 -31.88 -11.50 17.21
N GLU A 120 -31.04 -11.85 16.23
CA GLU A 120 -30.84 -13.23 15.80
C GLU A 120 -30.15 -14.06 16.90
N LEU A 121 -29.18 -13.48 17.62
CA LEU A 121 -28.54 -14.13 18.76
C LEU A 121 -29.56 -14.42 19.87
N GLN A 122 -30.43 -13.46 20.20
CA GLN A 122 -31.48 -13.66 21.19
C GLN A 122 -32.44 -14.80 20.79
N GLN A 123 -32.83 -14.87 19.52
CA GLN A 123 -33.69 -15.95 19.02
C GLN A 123 -33.00 -17.32 19.08
N LEU A 124 -31.71 -17.39 18.74
CA LEU A 124 -30.94 -18.63 18.79
C LEU A 124 -30.80 -19.17 20.22
N LYS A 125 -30.58 -18.28 21.21
CA LYS A 125 -30.48 -18.66 22.63
C LYS A 125 -31.74 -19.33 23.19
N GLU A 126 -32.90 -19.08 22.59
CA GLU A 126 -34.16 -19.71 23.02
C GLU A 126 -34.28 -21.16 22.52
N GLN A 127 -33.43 -21.58 21.59
CA GLN A 127 -33.56 -22.84 20.85
C GLN A 127 -32.36 -23.75 21.01
N GLU A 128 -31.17 -23.18 21.15
CA GLU A 128 -29.89 -23.87 21.14
C GLU A 128 -29.05 -23.46 22.36
N THR A 129 -28.23 -24.39 22.87
CA THR A 129 -27.26 -24.10 23.94
C THR A 129 -25.89 -23.72 23.40
N THR A 130 -25.61 -24.04 22.13
CA THR A 130 -24.31 -23.81 21.48
C THR A 130 -24.53 -23.26 20.07
N LEU A 131 -23.75 -22.26 19.70
CA LEU A 131 -23.68 -21.74 18.34
C LEU A 131 -22.37 -22.18 17.69
N THR A 132 -22.46 -22.82 16.52
CA THR A 132 -21.31 -23.13 15.68
C THR A 132 -21.34 -22.32 14.38
N ARG A 133 -20.20 -21.74 13.99
CA ARG A 133 -20.06 -20.99 12.73
C ARG A 133 -18.73 -21.26 12.06
N GLU A 134 -18.75 -21.80 10.84
CA GLU A 134 -17.56 -21.92 10.01
C GLU A 134 -17.33 -20.63 9.21
N VAL A 135 -16.09 -20.13 9.21
CA VAL A 135 -15.64 -18.99 8.41
C VAL A 135 -14.34 -19.33 7.66
N ALA A 136 -14.18 -18.78 6.47
CA ALA A 136 -12.92 -18.86 5.73
C ALA A 136 -11.97 -17.77 6.24
N VAL A 137 -10.75 -18.15 6.61
CA VAL A 137 -9.68 -17.20 6.98
C VAL A 137 -8.83 -16.89 5.75
N THR A 138 -8.53 -17.92 4.95
CA THR A 138 -7.91 -17.81 3.63
C THR A 138 -8.65 -18.70 2.63
N SER A 139 -8.18 -18.79 1.38
CA SER A 139 -8.73 -19.74 0.40
C SER A 139 -8.56 -21.21 0.82
N GLU A 140 -7.61 -21.50 1.70
CA GLU A 140 -7.23 -22.87 2.10
C GLU A 140 -7.51 -23.14 3.59
N LYS A 141 -7.55 -22.10 4.42
CA LYS A 141 -7.69 -22.21 5.88
C LYS A 141 -9.06 -21.74 6.34
N LYS A 142 -9.63 -22.48 7.27
CA LYS A 142 -10.92 -22.21 7.89
C LYS A 142 -10.80 -22.17 9.41
N ALA A 143 -11.73 -21.46 10.02
CA ALA A 143 -11.96 -21.45 11.45
C ALA A 143 -13.41 -21.83 11.74
N VAL A 144 -13.64 -22.55 12.83
CA VAL A 144 -14.96 -22.87 13.33
C VAL A 144 -15.11 -22.23 14.72
N TRP A 145 -15.99 -21.26 14.82
CA TRP A 145 -16.41 -20.68 16.09
C TRP A 145 -17.36 -21.63 16.79
N GLU A 146 -17.17 -21.82 18.09
CA GLU A 146 -18.09 -22.47 19.02
C GLU A 146 -18.34 -21.53 20.20
N ILE A 147 -19.59 -21.11 20.39
CA ILE A 147 -19.99 -20.18 21.45
C ILE A 147 -21.05 -20.84 22.33
N ASN A 148 -20.83 -20.83 23.64
CA ASN A 148 -21.84 -21.25 24.61
C ASN A 148 -22.89 -20.14 24.76
N LEU A 149 -24.10 -20.41 24.24
CA LEU A 149 -25.21 -19.46 24.23
C LEU A 149 -25.83 -19.26 25.61
N GLU A 150 -25.69 -20.21 26.53
CA GLU A 150 -26.19 -20.10 27.90
C GLU A 150 -25.40 -19.06 28.72
N ALA A 151 -24.13 -18.83 28.35
CA ALA A 151 -23.25 -17.87 29.00
C ALA A 151 -23.47 -16.43 28.53
N VAL A 152 -24.24 -16.22 27.46
CA VAL A 152 -24.56 -14.86 26.99
C VAL A 152 -25.55 -14.25 27.98
N GLU A 153 -25.19 -13.16 28.65
CA GLU A 153 -26.13 -12.43 29.52
C GLU A 153 -26.91 -11.39 28.72
N GLN A 154 -26.21 -10.61 27.89
CA GLN A 154 -26.76 -9.55 27.06
C GLN A 154 -26.46 -9.86 25.59
N PRO A 155 -27.48 -10.16 24.76
CA PRO A 155 -27.25 -10.39 23.34
C PRO A 155 -26.78 -9.13 22.65
N GLU A 156 -25.62 -9.22 21.98
CA GLU A 156 -25.07 -8.19 21.13
C GLU A 156 -24.67 -8.79 19.78
N ALA A 157 -24.43 -7.94 18.78
CA ALA A 157 -24.01 -8.40 17.47
C ALA A 157 -22.62 -9.05 17.54
N ILE A 158 -22.45 -10.20 16.87
CA ILE A 158 -21.17 -10.92 16.80
C ILE A 158 -20.68 -10.92 15.37
N ASN A 159 -19.55 -10.26 15.12
CA ASN A 159 -18.79 -10.40 13.88
C ASN A 159 -17.86 -11.62 13.95
N PHE A 160 -18.03 -12.58 13.04
CA PHE A 160 -17.21 -13.79 12.95
C PHE A 160 -16.04 -13.67 11.96
N ASP A 161 -15.88 -12.54 11.28
CA ASP A 161 -14.80 -12.35 10.31
C ASP A 161 -13.44 -12.47 10.99
N ILE A 162 -12.59 -13.34 10.44
CA ILE A 162 -11.18 -13.54 10.84
C ILE A 162 -10.33 -13.32 9.60
N ARG A 163 -9.25 -12.55 9.72
CA ARG A 163 -8.31 -12.33 8.62
C ARG A 163 -6.86 -12.57 9.04
N PRO A 164 -5.98 -12.95 8.10
CA PRO A 164 -4.56 -13.16 8.35
C PRO A 164 -3.73 -11.85 8.27
N ASP A 165 -4.37 -10.69 8.25
CA ASP A 165 -3.74 -9.38 8.13
C ASP A 165 -4.18 -8.47 9.28
N SER A 166 -3.33 -7.52 9.68
CA SER A 166 -3.69 -6.50 10.67
C SER A 166 -3.16 -5.11 10.32
N ALA A 167 -3.81 -4.09 10.89
CA ALA A 167 -3.23 -2.76 11.03
C ALA A 167 -1.89 -2.80 11.79
N ASN A 168 -1.73 -3.72 12.73
CA ASN A 168 -0.58 -3.84 13.63
C ASN A 168 0.47 -4.87 13.16
N GLN A 169 0.39 -5.29 11.88
CA GLN A 169 1.22 -6.37 11.35
C GLN A 169 2.72 -6.09 11.53
N GLU A 170 3.17 -4.87 11.22
CA GLU A 170 4.60 -4.52 11.28
C GLU A 170 5.11 -4.57 12.72
N GLU A 171 4.34 -4.06 13.68
CA GLU A 171 4.65 -4.08 15.09
C GLU A 171 4.72 -5.53 15.62
N ILE A 172 3.73 -6.36 15.28
CA ILE A 172 3.68 -7.79 15.63
C ILE A 172 4.88 -8.55 15.03
N ASP A 173 5.17 -8.34 13.75
CA ASP A 173 6.27 -9.00 13.05
C ASP A 173 7.62 -8.64 13.69
N ASN A 174 7.81 -7.38 14.09
CA ASN A 174 9.02 -6.95 14.79
C ASN A 174 9.16 -7.62 16.16
N LEU A 175 8.08 -7.70 16.95
CA LEU A 175 8.09 -8.37 18.26
C LEU A 175 8.43 -9.87 18.16
N LEU A 176 7.91 -10.55 17.13
CA LEU A 176 8.20 -11.97 16.89
C LEU A 176 9.65 -12.15 16.41
N LYS A 177 10.10 -11.30 15.48
CA LYS A 177 11.45 -11.33 14.93
C LYS A 177 12.52 -11.10 16.00
N ASP A 178 12.29 -10.17 16.93
CA ASP A 178 13.21 -9.89 18.04
C ASP A 178 13.38 -11.10 18.97
N LYS A 179 12.37 -11.98 19.00
CA LYS A 179 12.37 -13.24 19.74
C LYS A 179 12.83 -14.44 18.90
N GLY A 180 13.13 -14.24 17.62
CA GLY A 180 13.55 -15.29 16.69
C GLY A 180 12.45 -16.28 16.32
N GLU A 181 11.18 -15.87 16.45
CA GLU A 181 10.02 -16.72 16.20
C GLU A 181 9.21 -16.24 14.99
N GLU A 182 8.43 -17.15 14.42
CA GLU A 182 7.37 -16.84 13.47
C GLU A 182 6.01 -17.10 14.13
N GLY A 183 4.97 -16.39 13.67
CA GLY A 183 3.64 -16.51 14.25
C GLY A 183 2.54 -16.57 13.19
N THR A 184 1.49 -17.34 13.46
CA THR A 184 0.25 -17.29 12.68
C THR A 184 -0.69 -16.26 13.28
N LEU A 185 -0.87 -15.14 12.57
CA LEU A 185 -1.83 -14.11 12.93
C LEU A 185 -3.27 -14.50 12.58
N LEU A 186 -4.16 -14.35 13.56
CA LEU A 186 -5.61 -14.43 13.43
C LEU A 186 -6.20 -13.10 13.94
N SER A 187 -6.50 -12.21 13.01
CA SER A 187 -7.12 -10.92 13.31
C SER A 187 -8.64 -11.05 13.33
N PHE A 188 -9.22 -11.07 14.53
CA PHE A 188 -10.65 -11.15 14.79
C PHE A 188 -11.28 -9.77 14.62
N ARG A 189 -12.13 -9.62 13.59
CA ARG A 189 -12.72 -8.32 13.22
C ARG A 189 -13.89 -7.90 14.11
N HIS A 190 -14.11 -8.58 15.23
CA HIS A 190 -15.02 -8.14 16.27
C HIS A 190 -14.44 -6.91 16.99
N ASN A 191 -15.29 -5.95 17.35
CA ASN A 191 -14.90 -4.77 18.11
C ASN A 191 -15.18 -4.99 19.60
N GLY A 192 -14.11 -5.09 20.40
CA GLY A 192 -14.21 -5.21 21.85
C GLY A 192 -14.51 -6.63 22.34
N GLU A 193 -15.06 -6.72 23.55
CA GLU A 193 -15.42 -7.98 24.21
C GLU A 193 -16.58 -8.69 23.49
N LEU A 194 -16.49 -10.01 23.41
CA LEU A 194 -17.55 -10.86 22.91
C LEU A 194 -18.66 -10.99 23.98
N PRO A 195 -19.94 -11.11 23.57
CA PRO A 195 -21.06 -11.26 24.50
C PRO A 195 -21.06 -12.60 25.25
N ALA A 196 -20.22 -13.55 24.83
CA ALA A 196 -19.85 -14.75 25.57
C ALA A 196 -18.49 -15.25 25.08
N TYR A 197 -17.84 -16.04 25.92
CA TYR A 197 -16.61 -16.74 25.57
C TYR A 197 -16.80 -17.66 24.36
N ALA A 198 -15.81 -17.65 23.46
CA ALA A 198 -15.79 -18.49 22.28
C ALA A 198 -14.56 -19.41 22.29
N VAL A 199 -14.76 -20.63 21.80
CA VAL A 199 -13.68 -21.51 21.36
C VAL A 199 -13.62 -21.45 19.84
N VAL A 200 -12.45 -21.16 19.29
CA VAL A 200 -12.24 -21.11 17.84
C VAL A 200 -11.31 -22.24 17.44
N HIS A 201 -11.81 -23.15 16.61
CA HIS A 201 -11.02 -24.25 16.07
C HIS A 201 -10.42 -23.82 14.73
N TYR A 202 -9.10 -23.68 14.66
CA TYR A 202 -8.38 -23.22 13.48
C TYR A 202 -7.47 -24.32 12.92
N THR A 203 -7.41 -24.43 11.58
CA THR A 203 -6.54 -25.41 10.92
C THR A 203 -5.06 -25.00 11.05
N TYR A 204 -4.38 -25.60 12.00
CA TYR A 204 -2.99 -25.28 12.36
C TYR A 204 -2.12 -26.53 12.27
N THR A 205 -0.97 -26.41 11.61
CA THR A 205 -0.02 -27.51 11.43
C THR A 205 1.29 -27.11 12.06
N THR A 206 1.75 -27.93 13.00
CA THR A 206 3.01 -27.72 13.73
C THR A 206 3.69 -29.07 13.93
N GLU A 207 5.02 -29.05 14.05
CA GLU A 207 5.81 -30.22 14.43
C GLU A 207 5.83 -30.42 15.96
N GLU A 208 5.41 -29.40 16.71
CA GLU A 208 5.35 -29.40 18.17
C GLU A 208 4.05 -30.05 18.69
N PRO A 209 4.03 -30.57 19.94
CA PRO A 209 2.83 -31.20 20.52
C PRO A 209 1.71 -30.19 20.84
N GLY A 210 1.97 -28.89 20.71
CA GLY A 210 1.02 -27.80 20.96
C GLY A 210 1.61 -26.46 20.50
N ALA A 211 0.87 -25.38 20.74
CA ALA A 211 1.26 -24.01 20.41
C ALA A 211 1.01 -23.08 21.60
N TYR A 212 1.39 -21.82 21.48
CA TYR A 212 1.19 -20.77 22.48
C TYR A 212 0.40 -19.63 21.86
N LEU A 213 -0.63 -19.18 22.55
CA LEU A 213 -1.51 -18.11 22.11
C LEU A 213 -1.15 -16.81 22.81
N TYR A 214 -0.97 -15.77 22.02
CA TYR A 214 -0.75 -14.40 22.45
C TYR A 214 -1.84 -13.49 21.90
N HIS A 215 -2.16 -12.43 22.65
CA HIS A 215 -2.98 -11.32 22.19
C HIS A 215 -2.09 -10.09 22.05
N TYR A 216 -2.22 -9.35 20.94
CA TYR A 216 -1.52 -8.09 20.78
C TYR A 216 -2.25 -6.98 21.54
N ASN A 217 -1.54 -6.37 22.48
CA ASN A 217 -2.01 -5.24 23.25
C ASN A 217 -1.54 -3.95 22.57
N GLU A 218 -2.50 -3.18 22.04
CA GLU A 218 -2.23 -1.93 21.33
C GLU A 218 -1.70 -0.82 22.23
N ASP A 219 -2.07 -0.80 23.52
CA ASP A 219 -1.64 0.25 24.46
C ASP A 219 -0.18 0.07 24.88
N ASP A 220 0.25 -1.17 25.07
CA ASP A 220 1.61 -1.52 25.48
C ASP A 220 2.53 -1.89 24.29
N GLU A 221 1.99 -1.96 23.07
CA GLU A 221 2.66 -2.43 21.86
C GLU A 221 3.40 -3.77 22.10
N ALA A 222 2.72 -4.72 22.74
CA ALA A 222 3.30 -5.96 23.23
C ALA A 222 2.43 -7.19 22.97
N LEU A 223 3.05 -8.38 22.99
CA LEU A 223 2.36 -9.66 22.91
C LEU A 223 2.11 -10.22 24.31
N ASP A 224 0.86 -10.17 24.75
CA ASP A 224 0.42 -10.72 26.03
C ASP A 224 0.17 -12.22 25.91
N TYR A 225 0.88 -13.01 26.73
CA TYR A 225 0.66 -14.45 26.78
C TYR A 225 -0.73 -14.76 27.35
N VAL A 226 -1.53 -15.51 26.59
CA VAL A 226 -2.89 -15.90 27.00
C VAL A 226 -2.90 -17.34 27.51
N SER A 227 -2.50 -18.31 26.68
CA SER A 227 -2.62 -19.73 27.03
C SER A 227 -1.74 -20.64 26.17
N THR A 228 -1.57 -21.87 26.63
CA THR A 228 -1.09 -22.98 25.79
C THR A 228 -2.28 -23.56 25.02
N VAL A 229 -2.08 -23.78 23.73
CA VAL A 229 -3.09 -24.30 22.80
C VAL A 229 -2.74 -25.73 22.42
N THR A 230 -3.66 -26.65 22.70
CA THR A 230 -3.56 -28.03 22.24
C THR A 230 -3.89 -28.10 20.76
N VAL A 231 -3.06 -28.81 19.99
CA VAL A 231 -3.29 -29.09 18.58
C VAL A 231 -3.61 -30.57 18.41
N VAL A 232 -4.84 -30.88 17.99
CA VAL A 232 -5.29 -32.27 17.74
C VAL A 232 -5.78 -32.36 16.31
N ASP A 233 -5.34 -33.38 15.55
CA ASP A 233 -5.73 -33.59 14.15
C ASP A 233 -5.57 -32.33 13.27
N ASN A 234 -4.46 -31.60 13.45
CA ASN A 234 -4.17 -30.31 12.81
C ASN A 234 -5.20 -29.20 13.10
N GLN A 235 -5.84 -29.25 14.27
CA GLN A 235 -6.73 -28.18 14.76
C GLN A 235 -6.23 -27.63 16.09
N ALA A 236 -5.88 -26.34 16.08
CA ALA A 236 -5.65 -25.54 17.27
C ALA A 236 -7.00 -25.07 17.82
N SER A 237 -7.22 -25.21 19.13
CA SER A 237 -8.45 -24.72 19.79
C SER A 237 -8.13 -23.51 20.66
N LEU A 238 -8.54 -22.33 20.20
CA LEU A 238 -8.21 -21.06 20.80
C LEU A 238 -9.35 -20.56 21.69
N ALA A 239 -8.98 -20.13 22.88
CA ALA A 239 -9.84 -19.44 23.83
C ALA A 239 -9.88 -17.94 23.49
N VAL A 240 -11.01 -17.41 23.02
CA VAL A 240 -11.13 -15.98 22.70
C VAL A 240 -12.36 -15.37 23.36
N ASN A 241 -12.18 -14.21 23.98
CA ASN A 241 -13.21 -13.45 24.70
C ASN A 241 -13.41 -12.04 24.15
N GLU A 242 -12.60 -11.63 23.20
CA GLU A 242 -12.68 -10.33 22.51
C GLU A 242 -12.18 -10.47 21.08
N GLY A 243 -12.41 -9.44 20.26
CA GLY A 243 -11.77 -9.32 18.96
C GLY A 243 -10.27 -9.00 19.06
N GLY A 244 -9.72 -8.37 18.04
CA GLY A 244 -8.31 -7.96 18.06
C GLY A 244 -7.37 -8.93 17.34
N ASP A 245 -6.08 -8.77 17.56
CA ASP A 245 -5.04 -9.53 16.90
C ASP A 245 -4.49 -10.62 17.81
N TRP A 246 -4.62 -11.87 17.37
CA TRP A 246 -4.22 -13.04 18.14
C TRP A 246 -3.17 -13.83 17.37
N ILE A 247 -2.10 -14.25 18.05
CA ILE A 247 -0.94 -14.86 17.42
C ILE A 247 -0.73 -16.26 18.01
N LEU A 248 -0.73 -17.28 17.15
CA LEU A 248 -0.23 -18.62 17.48
C LEU A 248 1.26 -18.71 17.18
N VAL A 249 2.03 -19.15 18.16
CA VAL A 249 3.48 -19.37 18.04
C VAL A 249 3.81 -20.80 18.46
N ASP A 250 4.70 -21.47 17.76
CA ASP A 250 5.10 -22.86 18.06
C ASP A 250 5.88 -22.97 19.37
N HIS A 251 6.77 -22.01 19.64
CA HIS A 251 7.54 -21.95 20.87
C HIS A 251 7.05 -20.84 21.80
N LYS A 252 7.25 -21.04 23.10
CA LYS A 252 6.87 -20.02 24.08
C LYS A 252 7.84 -18.86 23.96
N LEU A 253 7.30 -17.67 23.72
CA LEU A 253 8.04 -16.42 23.78
C LEU A 253 8.57 -16.25 25.21
N ASP A 254 9.89 -16.18 25.37
CA ASP A 254 10.49 -15.84 26.65
C ASP A 254 9.96 -14.46 27.09
N GLN A 255 9.40 -14.40 28.29
CA GLN A 255 9.05 -13.12 28.91
C GLN A 255 10.36 -12.37 29.11
N GLU A 256 10.49 -11.18 28.52
CA GLU A 256 11.61 -10.31 28.85
C GLU A 256 11.54 -10.00 30.33
N ASN A 257 12.43 -10.64 31.09
CA ASN A 257 12.65 -10.30 32.47
C ASN A 257 13.39 -8.96 32.45
N SER A 258 12.65 -7.86 32.57
CA SER A 258 13.21 -6.60 33.02
C SER A 258 13.68 -6.77 34.47
N SER A 259 14.86 -7.36 34.66
CA SER A 259 15.76 -6.96 35.73
C SER A 259 17.17 -7.47 35.46
N THR A 260 18.09 -6.51 35.38
CA THR A 260 19.48 -6.71 35.74
C THR A 260 19.56 -6.77 37.26
N GLY A 261 20.15 -7.84 37.82
CA GLY A 261 20.47 -7.91 39.24
C GLY A 261 20.75 -9.33 39.74
N GLU A 262 22.01 -9.63 39.99
CA GLU A 262 22.55 -10.87 40.58
C GLU A 262 21.86 -11.30 41.90
N GLY A 263 21.84 -12.62 42.18
CA GLY A 263 21.91 -13.12 43.56
C GLY A 263 21.12 -14.39 43.91
N ASP A 264 21.75 -15.54 43.68
CA ASP A 264 21.94 -16.66 44.63
C ASP A 264 20.76 -17.31 45.43
N THR A 265 20.64 -18.62 45.20
CA THR A 265 20.19 -19.73 46.09
C THR A 265 18.76 -19.80 46.67
N GLY A 266 18.19 -21.00 46.53
CA GLY A 266 17.47 -21.65 47.63
C GLY A 266 16.16 -22.34 47.24
N GLU A 267 16.20 -23.69 47.18
CA GLU A 267 15.04 -24.58 47.22
C GLU A 267 14.02 -24.17 48.29
N THR A 268 12.71 -24.27 48.01
CA THR A 268 11.77 -25.18 48.70
C THR A 268 10.34 -25.07 48.17
N GLU A 269 9.82 -26.20 47.68
CA GLU A 269 8.40 -26.59 47.75
C GLU A 269 7.88 -26.50 49.20
N PRO A 270 6.57 -26.19 49.45
CA PRO A 270 5.57 -27.26 49.40
C PRO A 270 4.13 -26.87 49.00
N SER A 271 3.50 -27.76 48.23
CA SER A 271 2.31 -28.56 48.59
C SER A 271 1.14 -27.93 49.41
N ASN A 272 -0.03 -27.87 48.75
CA ASN A 272 -1.36 -28.38 49.15
C ASN A 272 -1.89 -28.18 50.59
N SER A 273 -3.03 -27.47 50.71
CA SER A 273 -4.18 -27.93 51.51
C SER A 273 -5.46 -27.14 51.21
N SER A 274 -6.47 -27.88 50.74
CA SER A 274 -7.90 -27.56 50.80
C SER A 274 -8.39 -27.31 52.22
N GLU A 275 -9.37 -26.41 52.39
CA GLU A 275 -10.58 -26.71 53.15
C GLU A 275 -11.70 -25.66 52.93
N GLU A 276 -12.89 -26.23 52.90
CA GLU A 276 -14.21 -25.70 52.56
C GLU A 276 -14.98 -25.36 53.85
N SER A 277 -16.03 -24.54 53.73
CA SER A 277 -17.17 -24.28 54.64
C SER A 277 -17.27 -22.78 55.00
N GLY A 278 -18.41 -22.09 54.90
CA GLY A 278 -19.78 -22.51 54.69
C GLY A 278 -20.71 -21.56 55.46
N SER A 279 -21.69 -21.00 54.75
CA SER A 279 -23.02 -20.55 55.22
C SER A 279 -23.14 -19.41 56.26
N SER A 280 -23.82 -18.31 55.90
CA SER A 280 -25.28 -18.12 56.16
C SER A 280 -25.70 -16.64 56.21
N GLU A 281 -26.74 -16.35 55.43
CA GLU A 281 -27.96 -15.58 55.75
C GLU A 281 -27.92 -14.06 56.04
N ALA A 282 -28.58 -13.34 55.11
CA ALA A 282 -29.36 -12.11 55.33
C ALA A 282 -30.62 -12.41 56.20
N PRO A 283 -31.42 -11.45 56.75
CA PRO A 283 -32.17 -10.46 55.94
C PRO A 283 -32.55 -9.11 56.61
N GLY A 284 -33.16 -8.19 55.83
CA GLY A 284 -34.03 -7.10 56.30
C GLY A 284 -33.57 -5.69 55.89
N GLN A 285 -34.04 -5.04 54.82
CA GLN A 285 -35.37 -4.51 54.44
C GLN A 285 -35.51 -2.99 54.67
N ALA A 286 -35.76 -2.27 53.54
CA ALA A 286 -36.52 -1.01 53.34
C ALA A 286 -36.02 0.29 54.02
N SER A 287 -36.17 1.52 53.50
CA SER A 287 -36.70 2.18 52.29
C SER A 287 -36.37 3.69 52.49
N SER A 288 -36.06 4.54 51.51
CA SER A 288 -37.03 5.37 50.79
C SER A 288 -36.35 6.69 50.32
N GLY A 289 -36.88 7.30 49.24
CA GLY A 289 -36.65 8.69 48.83
C GLY A 289 -35.84 8.85 47.53
N THR A 290 -36.38 8.67 46.33
CA THR A 290 -37.32 9.54 45.56
C THR A 290 -36.65 10.74 44.87
N SER A 291 -37.03 10.93 43.60
CA SER A 291 -36.92 12.11 42.71
C SER A 291 -35.72 12.08 41.76
N SER A 292 -35.78 12.44 40.49
CA SER A 292 -36.85 12.79 39.54
C SER A 292 -36.14 13.14 38.23
N ASN A 293 -36.54 12.54 37.12
CA ASN A 293 -36.33 13.08 35.77
C ASN A 293 -37.21 14.37 35.62
N PRO A 294 -36.99 15.33 34.69
CA PRO A 294 -36.79 15.06 33.26
C PRO A 294 -35.86 16.01 32.46
N SER A 295 -35.39 15.43 31.36
CA SER A 295 -35.21 15.96 29.99
C SER A 295 -35.54 17.42 29.68
N SER A 296 -34.69 18.07 28.87
CA SER A 296 -35.14 18.80 27.66
C SER A 296 -34.01 19.12 26.69
N GLN A 297 -34.31 18.91 25.41
CA GLN A 297 -33.49 19.13 24.22
C GLN A 297 -33.48 20.60 23.74
N SER A 298 -32.51 20.86 22.86
CA SER A 298 -32.58 21.70 21.64
C SER A 298 -32.30 23.20 21.75
N SER A 299 -31.32 23.69 20.99
CA SER A 299 -31.56 24.18 19.62
C SER A 299 -30.30 24.80 18.98
N SER A 300 -30.30 24.73 17.65
CA SER A 300 -29.35 25.19 16.63
C SER A 300 -28.97 26.67 16.65
N SER A 301 -27.77 27.02 16.17
CA SER A 301 -27.59 27.72 14.87
C SER A 301 -26.17 28.27 14.63
N SER A 302 -25.81 28.29 13.35
CA SER A 302 -24.66 28.86 12.65
C SER A 302 -24.17 30.26 13.07
N SER A 303 -22.87 30.53 12.90
CA SER A 303 -22.40 31.69 12.10
C SER A 303 -20.88 31.72 11.86
N LYS A 304 -20.52 32.32 10.72
CA LYS A 304 -19.19 32.67 10.21
C LYS A 304 -18.51 33.79 11.01
N SER A 305 -17.19 33.81 10.97
CA SER A 305 -16.27 34.97 11.05
C SER A 305 -15.03 34.54 10.25
N SER A 306 -14.44 35.19 9.24
CA SER A 306 -14.28 36.57 8.74
C SER A 306 -13.42 37.52 9.57
N GLY A 307 -12.22 37.80 9.03
CA GLY A 307 -11.39 39.01 9.22
C GLY A 307 -10.06 38.72 9.94
N GLY A 308 -8.86 39.00 9.43
CA GLY A 308 -8.42 39.67 8.20
C GLY A 308 -7.03 40.31 8.40
N LEU A 309 -6.38 40.65 7.27
CA LEU A 309 -5.28 41.63 7.07
C LEU A 309 -3.85 41.08 7.33
N ARG A 310 -2.83 41.21 6.45
CA ARG A 310 -2.43 42.32 5.54
C ARG A 310 -1.52 41.90 4.35
N ASN A 311 -1.56 42.72 3.30
CA ASN A 311 -0.67 42.92 2.13
C ASN A 311 0.85 42.85 2.44
N ASP A 312 1.79 42.59 1.53
CA ASP A 312 2.09 43.31 0.27
C ASP A 312 3.06 42.51 -0.64
N SER A 313 3.01 42.81 -1.94
CA SER A 313 4.02 42.55 -2.98
C SER A 313 4.15 43.85 -3.79
N PRO A 314 5.13 44.12 -4.69
CA PRO A 314 6.34 43.38 -5.10
C PRO A 314 7.60 44.28 -5.20
N SER A 315 8.79 43.72 -5.50
CA SER A 315 9.81 44.45 -6.29
C SER A 315 10.88 43.54 -6.89
N SER A 316 11.13 43.80 -8.17
CA SER A 316 12.17 43.27 -9.05
C SER A 316 13.61 43.55 -8.59
N GLY A 317 14.54 42.68 -9.00
CA GLY A 317 15.98 42.89 -8.96
C GLY A 317 16.70 41.86 -9.84
N SER A 318 17.21 42.33 -10.98
CA SER A 318 18.00 41.59 -11.98
C SER A 318 19.44 41.34 -11.53
N GLY A 319 20.10 40.27 -12.00
CA GLY A 319 21.58 40.23 -12.07
C GLY A 319 22.28 38.87 -11.91
N GLN A 320 22.55 38.23 -13.06
CA GLN A 320 23.81 37.58 -13.46
C GLN A 320 24.49 36.44 -12.66
N VAL A 321 24.60 35.30 -13.37
CA VAL A 321 25.76 34.38 -13.58
C VAL A 321 26.87 34.26 -12.52
N GLY A 322 27.13 33.01 -12.13
CA GLY A 322 28.39 32.62 -11.48
C GLY A 322 28.48 31.13 -11.15
N ALA A 323 29.16 30.39 -12.02
CA ALA A 323 30.02 29.22 -11.77
C ALA A 323 29.59 28.12 -10.77
N ALA A 324 29.42 26.91 -11.31
CA ALA A 324 29.46 25.66 -10.57
C ALA A 324 30.86 25.40 -9.96
N PRO A 325 30.94 24.91 -8.71
CA PRO A 325 32.12 24.20 -8.24
C PRO A 325 31.87 22.68 -8.28
N SER A 326 32.77 21.99 -8.95
CA SER A 326 32.98 20.55 -8.84
C SER A 326 33.55 20.23 -7.45
N GLY A 327 33.02 19.19 -6.79
CA GLY A 327 33.51 18.67 -5.53
C GLY A 327 32.93 17.28 -5.25
N GLU A 328 33.75 16.26 -5.56
CA GLU A 328 33.77 14.85 -5.12
C GLU A 328 32.58 14.30 -4.31
N GLN A 329 31.81 13.40 -4.93
CA GLN A 329 30.98 12.43 -4.20
C GLN A 329 31.73 11.10 -4.05
N ASN A 330 32.00 10.81 -2.78
CA ASN A 330 32.54 9.58 -2.24
C ASN A 330 31.60 8.41 -2.57
N SER A 331 32.13 7.36 -3.20
CA SER A 331 31.41 6.11 -3.44
C SER A 331 31.07 5.45 -2.11
N THR A 332 29.78 5.31 -1.81
CA THR A 332 29.30 4.46 -0.73
C THR A 332 28.38 3.41 -1.33
N ALA A 333 28.68 2.14 -1.05
CA ALA A 333 27.95 0.97 -1.50
C ALA A 333 26.46 1.04 -1.12
N PRO A 334 25.54 0.47 -1.92
CA PRO A 334 24.11 0.52 -1.61
C PRO A 334 23.79 -0.34 -0.37
N PRO A 335 22.94 0.14 0.57
CA PRO A 335 22.32 -0.66 1.64
C PRO A 335 21.37 -1.73 1.07
N PRO A 336 20.94 -2.73 1.89
CA PRO A 336 20.41 -4.00 1.42
C PRO A 336 19.06 -3.87 0.69
N GLU A 337 18.89 -4.70 -0.33
CA GLU A 337 17.74 -4.77 -1.22
C GLU A 337 16.43 -4.99 -0.46
N GLN A 338 15.56 -3.98 -0.46
CA GLN A 338 14.13 -4.18 -0.20
C GLN A 338 13.50 -4.78 -1.46
N SER A 339 12.79 -5.90 -1.27
CA SER A 339 12.07 -6.61 -2.32
C SER A 339 10.94 -5.74 -2.89
N GLY A 340 11.24 -5.01 -3.96
CA GLY A 340 10.30 -4.24 -4.76
C GLY A 340 10.60 -4.39 -6.25
N ASN A 341 9.65 -3.96 -7.10
CA ASN A 341 9.84 -3.87 -8.54
C ASN A 341 10.89 -2.80 -8.86
N THR A 342 12.15 -3.18 -8.97
CA THR A 342 13.28 -2.26 -9.21
C THR A 342 13.96 -2.56 -10.54
N CYS A 343 14.47 -1.53 -11.22
CA CYS A 343 15.31 -1.68 -12.40
C CYS A 343 16.49 -0.70 -12.32
N THR A 344 17.51 -0.90 -13.13
CA THR A 344 18.66 0.01 -13.23
C THR A 344 18.62 0.74 -14.57
N ILE A 345 18.81 2.07 -14.57
CA ILE A 345 18.84 2.88 -15.79
C ILE A 345 20.11 3.75 -15.87
N GLU A 346 20.66 3.89 -17.06
CA GLU A 346 21.73 4.85 -17.39
C GLU A 346 21.45 5.60 -18.70
N ILE A 347 21.96 6.83 -18.82
CA ILE A 347 21.84 7.65 -20.04
C ILE A 347 23.24 8.08 -20.48
N ARG A 348 23.67 7.66 -21.68
CA ARG A 348 25.02 7.93 -22.18
C ARG A 348 25.05 8.42 -23.62
N CYS A 349 26.05 9.26 -23.93
CA CYS A 349 26.31 9.82 -25.25
C CYS A 349 27.77 9.63 -25.68
N ASP A 350 28.41 8.51 -25.30
CA ASP A 350 29.84 8.27 -25.52
C ASP A 350 30.25 8.40 -27.00
N THR A 351 29.38 7.99 -27.92
CA THR A 351 29.67 7.99 -29.36
C THR A 351 29.94 9.38 -29.91
N ILE A 352 29.38 10.42 -29.30
CA ILE A 352 29.62 11.81 -29.69
C ILE A 352 31.09 12.20 -29.48
N LEU A 353 31.73 11.70 -28.41
CA LEU A 353 33.14 12.01 -28.10
C LEU A 353 34.08 11.55 -29.23
N ASN A 354 33.74 10.44 -29.90
CA ASN A 354 34.47 9.92 -31.06
C ASN A 354 34.01 10.53 -32.39
N ASN A 355 32.95 11.35 -32.38
CA ASN A 355 32.32 11.96 -33.56
C ASN A 355 32.15 13.49 -33.41
N MET A 356 32.98 14.15 -32.60
CA MET A 356 32.88 15.60 -32.32
C MET A 356 32.96 16.47 -33.58
N ASN A 357 33.58 15.98 -34.65
CA ASN A 357 33.63 16.64 -35.96
C ASN A 357 32.29 16.66 -36.71
N LYS A 358 31.36 15.76 -36.37
CA LYS A 358 29.99 15.73 -36.91
C LYS A 358 28.99 16.49 -36.05
N LEU A 359 29.34 16.74 -34.78
CA LEU A 359 28.49 17.44 -33.82
C LEU A 359 28.25 18.88 -34.28
N LYS A 360 27.00 19.34 -34.23
CA LYS A 360 26.67 20.75 -34.42
C LYS A 360 27.42 21.61 -33.39
N PRO A 361 28.16 22.67 -33.79
CA PRO A 361 29.03 23.41 -32.88
C PRO A 361 28.34 23.95 -31.62
N GLU A 362 27.08 24.39 -31.73
CA GLU A 362 26.27 24.90 -30.63
C GLU A 362 25.90 23.85 -29.57
N LYS A 363 26.09 22.56 -29.87
CA LYS A 363 25.77 21.45 -28.98
C LYS A 363 26.95 21.01 -28.10
N ALA A 364 28.18 21.41 -28.44
CA ALA A 364 29.39 21.03 -27.71
C ALA A 364 29.31 21.29 -26.18
N PRO A 365 28.72 22.39 -25.68
CA PRO A 365 28.61 22.62 -24.23
C PRO A 365 27.74 21.60 -23.48
N TYR A 366 26.89 20.85 -24.17
CA TYR A 366 25.97 19.88 -23.56
C TYR A 366 26.52 18.44 -23.55
N VAL A 367 27.73 18.21 -24.09
CA VAL A 367 28.35 16.88 -24.12
C VAL A 367 29.22 16.72 -22.87
N PRO A 368 28.88 15.83 -21.92
CA PRO A 368 29.74 15.54 -20.78
C PRO A 368 31.07 14.95 -21.24
N ALA A 369 32.18 15.34 -20.60
CA ALA A 369 33.53 14.90 -20.99
C ALA A 369 33.71 13.38 -20.94
N ASN A 370 32.95 12.68 -20.09
CA ASN A 370 32.93 11.23 -19.96
C ASN A 370 31.75 10.56 -20.68
N GLY A 371 30.92 11.33 -21.40
CA GLY A 371 29.75 10.83 -22.11
C GLY A 371 28.59 10.39 -21.21
N VAL A 372 28.65 10.60 -19.90
CA VAL A 372 27.60 10.19 -18.96
C VAL A 372 26.67 11.36 -18.68
N ILE A 373 25.41 11.27 -19.14
CA ILE A 373 24.35 12.24 -18.80
C ILE A 373 23.69 11.84 -17.47
N LEU A 374 23.49 10.53 -17.28
CA LEU A 374 23.03 9.95 -16.02
C LEU A 374 23.81 8.66 -15.78
N SER A 375 24.53 8.60 -14.65
CA SER A 375 25.18 7.39 -14.16
C SER A 375 24.15 6.30 -13.85
N ARG A 376 24.55 5.03 -13.73
CA ARG A 376 23.61 3.97 -13.31
C ARG A 376 22.94 4.33 -11.99
N VAL A 377 21.63 4.35 -12.01
CA VAL A 377 20.78 4.53 -10.84
C VAL A 377 19.75 3.42 -10.80
N GLN A 378 19.53 2.85 -9.62
CA GLN A 378 18.42 1.92 -9.39
C GLN A 378 17.16 2.75 -9.11
N VAL A 379 16.05 2.39 -9.76
CA VAL A 379 14.77 3.07 -9.63
C VAL A 379 13.64 2.07 -9.47
N ASN A 380 12.64 2.46 -8.68
CA ASN A 380 11.41 1.71 -8.50
C ASN A 380 10.49 1.98 -9.69
N PHE A 381 9.74 0.96 -10.11
CA PHE A 381 8.70 1.07 -11.12
C PHE A 381 7.42 0.35 -10.67
N VAL A 382 6.28 0.73 -11.23
CA VAL A 382 5.00 0.07 -10.96
C VAL A 382 4.75 -0.99 -12.02
N GLU A 383 4.10 -2.10 -11.66
CA GLU A 383 3.77 -3.14 -12.63
C GLU A 383 3.00 -2.56 -13.82
N GLY A 384 3.45 -2.89 -15.03
CA GLY A 384 2.90 -2.35 -16.28
C GLY A 384 3.59 -1.09 -16.79
N ASP A 385 4.54 -0.51 -16.05
CA ASP A 385 5.39 0.58 -16.53
C ASP A 385 6.22 0.12 -17.74
N SER A 386 6.35 1.02 -18.71
CA SER A 386 7.24 0.85 -19.85
C SER A 386 8.60 1.49 -19.63
N VAL A 387 9.57 1.16 -20.48
CA VAL A 387 10.89 1.83 -20.46
C VAL A 387 10.74 3.34 -20.68
N PHE A 388 9.72 3.78 -21.42
CA PHE A 388 9.41 5.20 -21.59
C PHE A 388 8.98 5.86 -20.28
N ASP A 389 8.13 5.20 -19.50
CA ASP A 389 7.60 5.73 -18.23
C ASP A 389 8.75 5.86 -17.21
N VAL A 390 9.62 4.85 -17.15
CA VAL A 390 10.85 4.90 -16.33
C VAL A 390 11.77 6.03 -16.78
N LEU A 391 12.05 6.17 -18.08
CA LEU A 391 12.89 7.25 -18.60
C LEU A 391 12.32 8.64 -18.31
N GLN A 392 11.00 8.80 -18.44
CA GLN A 392 10.31 10.06 -18.16
C GLN A 392 10.42 10.43 -16.68
N ALA A 393 10.15 9.48 -15.77
CA ALA A 393 10.27 9.70 -14.33
C ALA A 393 11.71 10.09 -13.96
N VAL A 394 12.70 9.34 -14.44
CA VAL A 394 14.12 9.56 -14.13
C VAL A 394 14.62 10.90 -14.66
N THR A 395 14.27 11.28 -15.90
CA THR A 395 14.72 12.56 -16.45
C THR A 395 14.09 13.74 -15.72
N TYR A 396 12.84 13.62 -15.27
CA TYR A 396 12.20 14.60 -14.41
C TYR A 396 12.89 14.72 -13.04
N ASP A 397 13.09 13.60 -12.35
CA ASP A 397 13.67 13.54 -11.00
C ASP A 397 15.10 14.13 -10.95
N TYR A 398 15.89 13.94 -12.01
CA TYR A 398 17.26 14.44 -12.11
C TYR A 398 17.37 15.81 -12.81
N GLY A 399 16.25 16.46 -13.16
CA GLY A 399 16.25 17.75 -13.85
C GLY A 399 16.90 17.72 -15.24
N ILE A 400 16.88 16.55 -15.90
CA ILE A 400 17.45 16.34 -17.22
C ILE A 400 16.39 16.69 -18.27
N HIS A 401 16.71 17.64 -19.15
CA HIS A 401 15.83 17.96 -20.29
C HIS A 401 15.56 16.71 -21.13
N MET A 402 14.29 16.41 -21.37
CA MET A 402 13.86 15.36 -22.29
C MET A 402 12.75 15.88 -23.22
N ASP A 403 12.86 15.56 -24.51
CA ASP A 403 11.87 15.89 -25.52
C ASP A 403 11.49 14.63 -26.31
N SER A 404 10.19 14.38 -26.41
CA SER A 404 9.62 13.25 -27.14
C SER A 404 8.34 13.65 -27.88
N ILE A 405 8.01 12.90 -28.93
CA ILE A 405 6.73 13.02 -29.64
C ILE A 405 6.04 11.66 -29.67
N ASN A 406 4.71 11.66 -29.59
CA ASN A 406 3.95 10.44 -29.85
C ASN A 406 3.99 10.15 -31.36
N SER A 407 4.50 8.97 -31.72
CA SER A 407 4.66 8.54 -33.10
C SER A 407 3.83 7.28 -33.35
N PRO A 408 2.79 7.35 -34.20
CA PRO A 408 2.04 6.17 -34.63
C PRO A 408 2.95 5.11 -35.27
N THR A 409 4.02 5.54 -35.97
CA THR A 409 4.99 4.63 -36.61
C THR A 409 5.74 3.77 -35.60
N TYR A 410 6.03 4.31 -34.41
CA TYR A 410 6.72 3.58 -33.34
C TYR A 410 5.77 3.00 -32.29
N SER A 411 4.45 3.09 -32.52
CA SER A 411 3.40 2.65 -31.59
C SER A 411 3.65 3.19 -30.17
N GLY A 412 3.99 4.47 -30.05
CA GLY A 412 4.35 5.08 -28.77
C GLY A 412 5.28 6.28 -28.90
N ALA A 413 6.01 6.58 -27.84
CA ALA A 413 6.92 7.72 -27.79
C ALA A 413 8.17 7.51 -28.67
N TYR A 414 8.57 8.59 -29.36
CA TYR A 414 9.84 8.72 -30.05
C TYR A 414 10.66 9.81 -29.37
N ILE A 415 11.83 9.44 -28.85
CA ILE A 415 12.71 10.35 -28.13
C ILE A 415 13.51 11.18 -29.13
N ARG A 416 13.26 12.49 -29.11
CA ARG A 416 13.96 13.45 -29.99
C ARG A 416 15.19 14.02 -29.34
N GLY A 417 15.21 14.20 -28.02
CA GLY A 417 16.35 14.77 -27.33
C GLY A 417 16.40 14.45 -25.85
N ILE A 418 17.60 14.31 -25.32
CA ILE A 418 17.89 14.15 -23.88
C ILE A 418 19.13 15.00 -23.56
N GLY A 419 19.13 15.74 -22.45
CA GLY A 419 20.25 16.58 -22.04
C GLY A 419 20.63 17.64 -23.09
N ASN A 420 19.64 18.20 -23.81
CA ASN A 420 19.81 19.12 -24.94
C ASN A 420 20.54 18.56 -26.18
N LEU A 421 20.82 17.26 -26.23
CA LEU A 421 21.35 16.56 -27.40
C LEU A 421 20.21 15.88 -28.15
N TYR A 422 20.01 16.29 -29.41
CA TYR A 422 18.87 15.89 -30.24
C TYR A 422 19.26 14.92 -31.34
N GLU A 423 18.27 14.22 -31.88
CA GLU A 423 18.40 13.54 -33.17
C GLU A 423 19.01 14.49 -34.23
N PHE A 424 19.82 13.91 -35.10
CA PHE A 424 20.51 14.62 -36.17
C PHE A 424 21.60 15.62 -35.73
N ASP A 425 21.94 15.72 -34.44
CA ASP A 425 23.02 16.60 -33.97
C ASP A 425 24.42 16.11 -34.36
N CYS A 426 24.60 14.81 -34.65
CA CYS A 426 25.83 14.23 -35.20
C CYS A 426 25.65 13.68 -36.63
N GLY A 427 24.72 14.26 -37.41
CA GLY A 427 24.41 13.87 -38.79
C GLY A 427 23.14 13.02 -38.92
N SER A 428 22.71 12.73 -40.15
CA SER A 428 21.38 12.15 -40.43
C SER A 428 21.13 10.76 -39.84
N GLY A 429 22.17 10.02 -39.46
CA GLY A 429 22.07 8.71 -38.79
C GLY A 429 22.16 8.77 -37.27
N SER A 430 22.14 9.97 -36.67
CA SER A 430 22.29 10.15 -35.23
C SER A 430 20.97 10.31 -34.49
N GLY A 431 20.89 9.77 -33.27
CA GLY A 431 19.67 9.77 -32.47
C GLY A 431 19.78 8.93 -31.19
N TRP A 432 18.66 8.79 -30.48
CA TRP A 432 18.57 8.04 -29.23
C TRP A 432 18.05 6.62 -29.45
N MET A 433 18.73 5.65 -28.85
CA MET A 433 18.34 4.24 -28.83
C MET A 433 18.24 3.74 -27.40
N TYR A 434 17.42 2.73 -27.18
CA TYR A 434 17.33 2.06 -25.89
C TYR A 434 17.73 0.59 -26.03
N LYS A 435 18.33 0.06 -24.96
CA LYS A 435 18.63 -1.35 -24.81
C LYS A 435 18.21 -1.82 -23.42
N VAL A 436 17.81 -3.08 -23.31
CA VAL A 436 17.46 -3.73 -22.05
C VAL A 436 18.30 -5.00 -21.92
N ASN A 437 19.05 -5.13 -20.83
CA ASN A 437 19.96 -6.25 -20.59
C ASN A 437 20.95 -6.47 -21.75
N GLY A 438 21.42 -5.37 -22.36
CA GLY A 438 22.33 -5.38 -23.50
C GLY A 438 21.69 -5.65 -24.86
N TRP A 439 20.41 -6.02 -24.90
CA TRP A 439 19.67 -6.24 -26.14
C TRP A 439 18.97 -4.97 -26.63
N PHE A 440 19.03 -4.66 -27.93
CA PHE A 440 18.31 -3.56 -28.56
C PHE A 440 16.95 -4.04 -29.09
N PRO A 441 15.82 -3.65 -28.46
CA PRO A 441 14.51 -4.08 -28.93
C PRO A 441 14.14 -3.39 -30.25
N ASN A 442 13.49 -4.14 -31.15
CA ASN A 442 13.09 -3.68 -32.48
C ASN A 442 11.70 -3.03 -32.52
N TYR A 443 11.22 -2.53 -31.38
CA TYR A 443 9.92 -1.87 -31.23
C TYR A 443 10.04 -0.66 -30.31
N GLY A 444 9.04 0.23 -30.32
CA GLY A 444 9.10 1.50 -29.61
C GLY A 444 9.22 1.35 -28.09
N ILE A 445 9.96 2.28 -27.46
CA ILE A 445 10.31 2.31 -26.03
C ILE A 445 9.10 2.25 -25.08
N SER A 446 7.91 2.72 -25.51
CA SER A 446 6.66 2.62 -24.73
C SER A 446 6.05 1.21 -24.68
N ASN A 447 6.54 0.28 -25.49
CA ASN A 447 5.97 -1.08 -25.58
C ASN A 447 6.74 -2.11 -24.76
N TYR A 448 7.97 -1.83 -24.34
CA TYR A 448 8.71 -2.73 -23.47
C TYR A 448 8.21 -2.54 -22.04
N LYS A 449 7.60 -3.58 -21.45
CA LYS A 449 7.19 -3.58 -20.03
C LYS A 449 8.35 -4.00 -19.15
N VAL A 450 8.72 -3.12 -18.24
CA VAL A 450 9.89 -3.28 -17.38
C VAL A 450 9.65 -4.44 -16.40
N LYS A 451 10.70 -5.21 -16.16
CA LYS A 451 10.73 -6.32 -15.21
C LYS A 451 11.72 -6.01 -14.10
N SER A 452 11.47 -6.60 -12.93
CA SER A 452 12.38 -6.44 -11.80
C SER A 452 13.77 -6.98 -12.17
N GLY A 453 14.81 -6.21 -11.87
CA GLY A 453 16.20 -6.50 -12.21
C GLY A 453 16.65 -6.05 -13.61
N ASP A 454 15.77 -5.49 -14.45
CA ASP A 454 16.17 -5.05 -15.79
C ASP A 454 17.26 -3.95 -15.75
N VAL A 455 18.24 -4.05 -16.64
CA VAL A 455 19.28 -3.05 -16.87
C VAL A 455 19.03 -2.32 -18.18
N ILE A 456 18.53 -1.10 -18.07
CA ILE A 456 18.13 -0.23 -19.18
C ILE A 456 19.28 0.73 -19.50
N GLY A 457 19.65 0.80 -20.78
CA GLY A 457 20.58 1.79 -21.29
C GLY A 457 19.94 2.66 -22.35
N ILE A 458 19.94 3.98 -22.15
CA ILE A 458 19.57 4.95 -23.19
C ILE A 458 20.85 5.53 -23.76
N VAL A 459 21.11 5.26 -25.04
CA VAL A 459 22.40 5.55 -25.68
C VAL A 459 22.21 6.40 -26.92
N TYR A 460 23.10 7.37 -27.10
CA TYR A 460 23.17 8.16 -28.33
C TYR A 460 23.98 7.41 -29.39
N THR A 461 23.42 7.22 -30.57
CA THR A 461 24.11 6.69 -31.76
C THR A 461 24.48 7.84 -32.69
N CYS A 462 25.64 7.73 -33.35
CA CYS A 462 26.03 8.55 -34.49
C CYS A 462 25.97 7.77 -35.82
N ASP A 463 25.66 6.46 -35.79
CA ASP A 463 25.65 5.57 -36.96
C ASP A 463 24.52 4.50 -36.90
N ILE A 464 23.28 4.94 -36.70
CA ILE A 464 22.04 4.10 -36.73
C ILE A 464 22.16 2.80 -35.90
N GLY A 465 22.89 2.82 -34.77
CA GLY A 465 23.03 1.70 -33.86
C GLY A 465 24.35 0.94 -33.95
N LYS A 466 25.07 1.03 -35.07
CA LYS A 466 26.32 0.26 -35.28
C LYS A 466 27.41 0.61 -34.28
N ASP A 467 27.50 1.88 -33.93
CA ASP A 467 28.49 2.43 -33.00
C ASP A 467 28.13 2.24 -31.51
N VAL A 468 26.93 1.72 -31.22
CA VAL A 468 26.47 1.38 -29.87
C VAL A 468 26.25 -0.12 -29.65
N GLY A 469 26.59 -0.94 -30.65
CA GLY A 469 26.55 -2.40 -30.58
C GLY A 469 25.22 -3.03 -31.00
N ASP A 470 24.36 -2.31 -31.72
CA ASP A 470 23.18 -2.92 -32.35
C ASP A 470 23.61 -3.74 -33.58
N GLN A 471 23.27 -5.03 -33.55
CA GLN A 471 23.65 -6.02 -34.56
C GLN A 471 22.60 -6.15 -35.69
N TYR A 472 21.50 -5.38 -35.65
CA TYR A 472 20.43 -5.48 -36.65
C TYR A 472 20.89 -5.12 -38.09
N TYR A 473 21.99 -4.38 -38.23
CA TYR A 473 22.51 -3.90 -39.51
C TYR A 473 23.86 -4.52 -39.92
N ASP A 474 24.25 -5.61 -39.26
CA ASP A 474 25.45 -6.40 -39.57
C ASP A 474 25.17 -7.62 -40.46
#